data_AF-A0A382XS98-F1
#
_entry.id   AF-A0A382XS98-F1
#
_cell.length_a   1.000
_cell.length_b   1.000
_cell.length_c   1.000
_cell.angle_alpha   90.00
_cell.angle_beta   90.00
_cell.angle_gamma   90.00
#
_symmetry.space_group_name_H-M   'P 1'
#
loop_
_entity.id
_entity.type
_entity.pdbx_description
1 polymer ?
#
loop_
_entity_poly.entity_id
_entity_poly.type
_entity_poly.pdbx_seq_one_letter_code
_entity_poly.pdbx_strand_id
1 'polypeptide(L)'
;QKAQARIHALSTQAQPANSIEGALERMRVTTDETIEGDASPAIADLLIETTLNAMEHEHEIPNEANTAEISQYLEQADHFLQANNTRAAMDELEKARKLDKANAEVITMLGSLRYQAEEYSEAHELFRSLTELRPADSQAYTQLAMAAFQLEHAEEFESSLGLALELDANNIEALRFLARVNLQQKRFVDAAMTYRRVIELAPEDTASLLALAMCLYQGGEREAARLVYERVLEIEPENAIAKNNLAAVAVGEDMAGRQKPIEVDKVL
;
A
#
# COMPACT_ATOMS: atom_id res chain seq x y z
N GLN A 1 -18.82 2.07 1.27
CA GLN A 1 -20.16 1.87 0.64
C GLN A 1 -21.22 2.91 1.06
N LYS A 2 -21.66 3.02 2.33
CA LYS A 2 -22.64 4.07 2.74
C LYS A 2 -22.12 5.51 2.60
N ALA A 3 -20.84 5.73 2.89
CA ALA A 3 -20.17 7.04 2.67
C ALA A 3 -20.08 7.37 1.16
N GLN A 4 -19.60 6.43 0.33
CA GLN A 4 -19.56 6.56 -1.13
C GLN A 4 -20.94 6.86 -1.76
N ALA A 5 -21.99 6.17 -1.32
CA ALA A 5 -23.35 6.42 -1.83
C ALA A 5 -23.88 7.82 -1.44
N ARG A 6 -23.42 8.36 -0.31
CA ARG A 6 -23.84 9.67 0.20
C ARG A 6 -23.06 10.81 -0.45
N ILE A 7 -21.77 10.61 -0.74
CA ILE A 7 -20.93 11.50 -1.57
C ILE A 7 -21.51 11.60 -2.98
N HIS A 8 -21.90 10.45 -3.56
CA HIS A 8 -22.53 10.43 -4.87
C HIS A 8 -23.86 11.20 -4.88
N ALA A 9 -24.73 10.98 -3.88
CA ALA A 9 -25.99 11.72 -3.75
C ALA A 9 -25.81 13.24 -3.61
N LEU A 10 -24.78 13.68 -2.88
CA LEU A 10 -24.43 15.10 -2.71
C LEU A 10 -23.87 15.72 -4.00
N SER A 11 -23.09 14.95 -4.79
CA SER A 11 -22.56 15.39 -6.09
C SER A 11 -23.65 15.60 -7.16
N THR A 12 -24.70 14.76 -7.15
CA THR A 12 -25.80 14.83 -8.15
C THR A 12 -26.83 15.93 -7.90
N GLN A 13 -26.81 16.61 -6.74
CA GLN A 13 -27.75 17.69 -6.41
C GLN A 13 -27.25 19.10 -6.77
N ALA A 14 -26.07 19.23 -7.36
CA ALA A 14 -25.51 20.52 -7.73
C ALA A 14 -26.09 21.05 -9.06
N GLN A 15 -27.17 21.83 -8.98
CA GLN A 15 -27.40 22.94 -9.91
C GLN A 15 -26.73 24.22 -9.36
N PRO A 16 -26.33 25.16 -10.25
CA PRO A 16 -25.28 26.12 -9.96
C PRO A 16 -25.79 27.28 -9.13
N ALA A 17 -25.39 27.36 -7.86
CA ALA A 17 -25.12 28.59 -7.11
C ALA A 17 -24.92 28.28 -5.63
N ASN A 18 -23.67 28.44 -5.19
CA ASN A 18 -23.22 28.99 -3.91
C ASN A 18 -21.91 28.28 -3.55
N SER A 19 -20.86 29.10 -3.42
CA SER A 19 -19.43 28.81 -3.41
C SER A 19 -18.99 27.48 -2.82
N ILE A 20 -17.81 27.01 -3.25
CA ILE A 20 -17.05 25.89 -2.67
C ILE A 20 -17.12 25.93 -1.13
N GLU A 21 -16.94 27.11 -0.52
CA GLU A 21 -17.15 27.37 0.92
C GLU A 21 -18.49 26.88 1.50
N GLY A 22 -19.60 27.04 0.79
CA GLY A 22 -20.92 26.61 1.24
C GLY A 22 -21.15 25.10 1.13
N ALA A 23 -20.44 24.41 0.23
CA ALA A 23 -20.44 22.93 0.18
C ALA A 23 -19.59 22.36 1.32
N LEU A 24 -18.42 22.96 1.56
CA LEU A 24 -17.51 22.63 2.66
C LEU A 24 -18.16 22.79 4.04
N GLU A 25 -18.82 23.93 4.28
CA GLU A 25 -19.47 24.18 5.56
C GLU A 25 -20.60 23.18 5.84
N ARG A 26 -21.32 22.73 4.80
CA ARG A 26 -22.36 21.70 4.95
C ARG A 26 -21.77 20.33 5.27
N MET A 27 -20.67 19.95 4.63
CA MET A 27 -19.97 18.70 4.93
C MET A 27 -19.43 18.71 6.36
N ARG A 28 -18.78 19.80 6.77
CA ARG A 28 -18.27 19.99 8.13
C ARG A 28 -19.36 19.95 9.21
N VAL A 29 -20.51 20.59 8.97
CA VAL A 29 -21.67 20.53 9.86
C VAL A 29 -22.25 19.11 9.94
N THR A 30 -22.31 18.38 8.81
CA THR A 30 -22.81 16.99 8.82
C THR A 30 -21.85 16.00 9.48
N THR A 31 -20.54 16.26 9.46
CA THR A 31 -19.55 15.43 10.16
C THR A 31 -19.61 15.65 11.66
N ASP A 32 -19.84 16.88 12.14
CA ASP A 32 -20.02 17.15 13.58
C ASP A 32 -21.35 16.61 14.14
N GLU A 33 -22.43 16.58 13.36
CA GLU A 33 -23.75 16.10 13.82
C GLU A 33 -23.91 14.56 13.82
N THR A 34 -22.97 13.79 13.26
CA THR A 34 -23.12 12.33 13.07
C THR A 34 -22.09 11.42 13.73
N ILE A 35 -21.14 11.96 14.53
CA ILE A 35 -20.19 11.13 15.30
C ILE A 35 -20.87 10.60 16.57
N GLU A 36 -21.77 9.63 16.37
CA GLU A 36 -22.09 8.59 17.37
C GLU A 36 -21.54 7.21 16.92
N GLY A 37 -20.65 7.14 15.93
CA GLY A 37 -19.98 5.88 15.57
C GLY A 37 -18.82 6.00 14.58
N ASP A 38 -17.62 5.67 15.07
CA ASP A 38 -16.45 5.08 14.39
C ASP A 38 -15.72 5.78 13.22
N ALA A 39 -16.07 6.99 12.78
CA ALA A 39 -15.21 7.74 11.85
C ALA A 39 -14.35 8.76 12.61
N SER A 40 -13.02 8.66 12.52
CA SER A 40 -12.13 9.66 13.13
C SER A 40 -12.15 10.98 12.33
N PRO A 41 -11.91 12.13 12.98
CA PRO A 41 -11.86 13.45 12.33
C PRO A 41 -10.95 13.50 11.09
N ALA A 42 -9.88 12.68 11.05
CA ALA A 42 -8.98 12.60 9.91
C ALA A 42 -9.68 12.10 8.63
N ILE A 43 -10.59 11.14 8.74
CA ILE A 43 -11.37 10.63 7.59
C ILE A 43 -12.36 11.70 7.09
N ALA A 44 -12.93 12.50 8.00
CA ALA A 44 -13.85 13.58 7.64
C ALA A 44 -13.14 14.68 6.85
N ASP A 45 -11.97 15.13 7.31
CA ASP A 45 -11.15 16.13 6.63
C ASP A 45 -10.63 15.59 5.28
N LEU A 46 -10.25 14.32 5.23
CA LEU A 46 -9.84 13.65 4.00
C LEU A 46 -10.98 13.59 2.99
N LEU A 47 -12.20 13.23 3.41
CA LEU A 47 -13.37 13.27 2.54
C LEU A 47 -13.62 14.66 1.98
N ILE A 48 -13.41 15.70 2.80
CA ILE A 48 -13.51 17.09 2.36
C ILE A 48 -12.45 17.40 1.28
N GLU A 49 -11.20 17.03 1.52
CA GLU A 49 -10.10 17.19 0.58
C GLU A 49 -10.34 16.39 -0.72
N THR A 50 -10.91 15.17 -0.64
CA THR A 50 -11.27 14.36 -1.81
C THR A 50 -12.24 15.10 -2.72
N THR A 51 -13.27 15.71 -2.14
CA THR A 51 -14.27 16.49 -2.88
C THR A 51 -13.68 17.78 -3.43
N LEU A 52 -12.77 18.42 -2.72
CA LEU A 52 -12.07 19.61 -3.20
C LEU A 52 -11.18 19.28 -4.40
N ASN A 53 -10.33 18.27 -4.29
CA ASN A 53 -9.46 17.85 -5.39
C ASN A 53 -10.27 17.43 -6.61
N ALA A 54 -11.35 16.66 -6.43
CA ALA A 54 -12.25 16.29 -7.52
C ALA A 54 -12.98 17.48 -8.16
N MET A 55 -13.11 18.61 -7.44
CA MET A 55 -13.71 19.85 -7.94
C MET A 55 -12.69 20.82 -8.56
N GLU A 56 -11.47 20.86 -8.04
CA GLU A 56 -10.36 21.69 -8.57
C GLU A 56 -9.76 21.06 -9.82
N HIS A 57 -9.71 19.73 -9.87
CA HIS A 57 -9.40 18.99 -11.07
C HIS A 57 -10.69 18.83 -11.86
N GLU A 58 -11.14 19.91 -12.53
CA GLU A 58 -11.98 19.79 -13.72
C GLU A 58 -11.22 18.88 -14.70
N HIS A 59 -11.45 17.57 -14.56
CA HIS A 59 -10.90 16.58 -15.46
C HIS A 59 -11.38 16.97 -16.84
N GLU A 60 -10.48 17.47 -17.69
CA GLU A 60 -10.70 17.43 -19.12
C GLU A 60 -11.03 15.97 -19.41
N ILE A 61 -12.30 15.70 -19.74
CA ILE A 61 -12.76 14.37 -20.12
C ILE A 61 -11.75 13.89 -21.15
N PRO A 62 -10.96 12.83 -20.85
CA PRO A 62 -9.90 12.41 -21.75
C PRO A 62 -10.51 12.21 -23.13
N ASN A 63 -9.97 12.92 -24.13
CA ASN A 63 -10.40 12.75 -25.51
C ASN A 63 -10.35 11.24 -25.83
N GLU A 64 -11.39 10.68 -26.46
CA GLU A 64 -11.48 9.23 -26.75
C GLU A 64 -10.22 8.70 -27.45
N ALA A 65 -9.59 9.53 -28.29
CA ALA A 65 -8.30 9.23 -28.93
C ALA A 65 -7.17 9.01 -27.89
N ASN A 66 -7.06 9.88 -26.88
CA ASN A 66 -6.07 9.74 -25.81
C ASN A 66 -6.33 8.50 -24.97
N THR A 67 -7.60 8.15 -24.70
CA THR A 67 -7.95 6.94 -23.94
C THR A 67 -7.51 5.66 -24.66
N ALA A 68 -7.72 5.59 -25.98
CA ALA A 68 -7.27 4.47 -26.79
C ALA A 68 -5.74 4.37 -26.83
N GLU A 69 -5.04 5.48 -27.02
CA GLU A 69 -3.57 5.51 -27.01
C GLU A 69 -2.98 5.13 -25.65
N ILE A 70 -3.55 5.61 -24.54
CA ILE A 70 -3.14 5.21 -23.19
C ILE A 70 -3.28 3.70 -23.00
N SER A 71 -4.42 3.13 -23.41
CA SER A 71 -4.68 1.69 -23.32
C SER A 71 -3.64 0.90 -24.11
N GLN A 72 -3.27 1.37 -25.31
CA GLN A 72 -2.22 0.76 -26.12
C GLN A 72 -0.85 0.79 -25.41
N TYR A 73 -0.48 1.91 -24.80
CA TYR A 73 0.78 2.01 -24.07
C TYR A 73 0.81 1.11 -22.83
N LEU A 74 -0.31 0.97 -22.13
CA LEU A 74 -0.45 0.05 -20.99
C LEU A 74 -0.28 -1.42 -21.43
N GLU A 75 -0.91 -1.83 -22.52
CA GLU A 75 -0.75 -3.19 -23.09
C GLU A 75 0.71 -3.46 -23.51
N GLN A 76 1.37 -2.48 -24.12
CA GLN A 76 2.79 -2.61 -24.49
C GLN A 76 3.69 -2.69 -23.27
N ALA A 77 3.41 -1.90 -22.23
CA ALA A 77 4.13 -1.95 -20.96
C ALA A 77 4.02 -3.34 -20.33
N ASP A 78 2.80 -3.91 -20.26
CA ASP A 78 2.59 -5.27 -19.74
C ASP A 78 3.36 -6.32 -20.55
N HIS A 79 3.32 -6.26 -21.88
CA HIS A 79 4.10 -7.15 -22.73
C HIS A 79 5.62 -7.04 -22.46
N PHE A 80 6.14 -5.83 -22.23
CA PHE A 80 7.54 -5.64 -21.86
C PHE A 80 7.86 -6.18 -20.47
N LEU A 81 6.96 -6.04 -19.49
CA LEU A 81 7.12 -6.62 -18.16
C LEU A 81 7.16 -8.15 -18.22
N GLN A 82 6.29 -8.78 -19.01
CA GLN A 82 6.32 -10.23 -19.25
C GLN A 82 7.63 -10.69 -19.91
N ALA A 83 8.24 -9.83 -20.73
CA ALA A 83 9.56 -10.07 -21.32
C ALA A 83 10.73 -9.72 -20.38
N ASN A 84 10.47 -9.38 -19.11
CA ASN A 84 11.44 -8.87 -18.13
C ASN A 84 12.22 -7.63 -18.61
N ASN A 85 11.62 -6.83 -19.48
CA ASN A 85 12.19 -5.58 -19.97
C ASN A 85 11.55 -4.38 -19.27
N THR A 86 11.86 -4.22 -17.99
CA THR A 86 11.31 -3.16 -17.13
C THR A 86 11.58 -1.76 -17.70
N ARG A 87 12.76 -1.53 -18.30
CA ARG A 87 13.09 -0.21 -18.85
C ARG A 87 12.16 0.19 -20.00
N ALA A 88 11.90 -0.73 -20.93
CA ALA A 88 10.98 -0.47 -22.03
C ALA A 88 9.53 -0.30 -21.54
N ALA A 89 9.11 -1.05 -20.52
CA ALA A 89 7.80 -0.87 -19.91
C ALA A 89 7.64 0.54 -19.33
N MET A 90 8.65 1.05 -18.61
CA MET A 90 8.65 2.40 -18.07
C MET A 90 8.61 3.47 -19.17
N ASP A 91 9.30 3.26 -20.30
CA ASP A 91 9.27 4.19 -21.43
C ASP A 91 7.87 4.28 -22.06
N GLU A 92 7.12 3.17 -22.14
CA GLU A 92 5.73 3.20 -22.62
C GLU A 92 4.78 3.87 -21.62
N LEU A 93 4.95 3.59 -20.32
CA LEU A 93 4.18 4.25 -19.26
C LEU A 93 4.43 5.77 -19.21
N GLU A 94 5.65 6.23 -19.49
CA GLU A 94 5.93 7.67 -19.62
C GLU A 94 5.21 8.32 -20.80
N LYS A 95 5.02 7.60 -21.92
CA LYS A 95 4.23 8.10 -23.04
C LYS A 95 2.75 8.20 -22.66
N ALA A 96 2.21 7.17 -22.01
CA ALA A 96 0.85 7.21 -21.45
C ALA A 96 0.67 8.39 -20.48
N ARG A 97 1.67 8.62 -19.61
CA ARG A 97 1.69 9.70 -18.62
C ARG A 97 1.67 11.10 -19.23
N LYS A 98 2.26 11.27 -20.43
CA LYS A 98 2.22 12.54 -21.17
C LYS A 98 0.83 12.85 -21.74
N LEU A 99 0.05 11.81 -22.05
CA LEU A 99 -1.32 11.95 -22.54
C LEU A 99 -2.31 12.26 -21.42
N ASP A 100 -2.12 11.65 -20.25
CA ASP A 100 -2.93 11.90 -19.06
C ASP A 100 -2.11 11.85 -17.78
N LYS A 101 -1.89 13.03 -17.20
CA LYS A 101 -1.19 13.23 -15.92
C LYS A 101 -2.06 12.95 -14.69
N ALA A 102 -3.30 12.53 -14.84
CA ALA A 102 -4.16 12.11 -13.74
C ALA A 102 -4.64 10.65 -13.90
N ASN A 103 -4.10 9.91 -14.87
CA ASN A 103 -4.40 8.49 -14.99
C ASN A 103 -3.77 7.69 -13.83
N ALA A 104 -4.61 7.29 -12.87
CA ALA A 104 -4.18 6.61 -11.66
C ALA A 104 -3.58 5.21 -11.91
N GLU A 105 -3.98 4.50 -12.95
CA GLU A 105 -3.38 3.20 -13.32
C GLU A 105 -1.93 3.38 -13.80
N VAL A 106 -1.71 4.35 -14.70
CA VAL A 106 -0.37 4.71 -15.17
C VAL A 106 0.52 5.17 -14.01
N ILE A 107 0.00 5.99 -13.09
CA ILE A 107 0.72 6.44 -11.88
C ILE A 107 1.12 5.24 -11.02
N THR A 108 0.17 4.35 -10.76
CA THR A 108 0.39 3.17 -9.90
C THR A 108 1.46 2.26 -10.51
N MET A 109 1.35 1.92 -11.80
CA MET A 109 2.31 1.06 -12.48
C MET A 109 3.69 1.70 -12.55
N LEU A 110 3.78 2.96 -13.01
CA LEU A 110 5.06 3.64 -13.14
C LEU A 110 5.71 3.85 -11.77
N GLY A 111 4.95 4.24 -10.75
CA GLY A 111 5.44 4.43 -9.39
C GLY A 111 5.99 3.13 -8.80
N SER A 112 5.29 2.02 -9.01
CA SER A 112 5.73 0.68 -8.56
C SER A 112 7.03 0.25 -9.24
N LEU A 113 7.17 0.47 -10.55
CA LEU A 113 8.40 0.15 -11.29
C LEU A 113 9.57 1.05 -10.87
N ARG A 114 9.32 2.34 -10.63
CA ARG A 114 10.33 3.29 -10.10
C ARG A 114 10.77 2.86 -8.69
N TYR A 115 9.84 2.44 -7.84
CA TYR A 115 10.15 1.91 -6.51
C TYR A 115 11.03 0.65 -6.58
N GLN A 116 10.67 -0.30 -7.45
CA GLN A 116 11.47 -1.52 -7.69
C GLN A 116 12.85 -1.22 -8.28
N ALA A 117 12.98 -0.14 -9.05
CA ALA A 117 14.26 0.36 -9.57
C ALA A 117 15.09 1.14 -8.54
N GLU A 118 14.62 1.23 -7.28
CA GLU A 118 15.21 2.01 -6.18
C GLU A 118 15.22 3.53 -6.43
N GLU A 119 14.42 4.00 -7.39
CA GLU A 119 14.23 5.41 -7.73
C GLU A 119 13.11 5.99 -6.84
N TYR A 120 13.38 5.99 -5.52
CA TYR A 120 12.37 6.26 -4.50
C TYR A 120 11.83 7.70 -4.54
N SER A 121 12.62 8.67 -4.99
CA SER A 121 12.16 10.06 -5.09
C SER A 121 11.09 10.20 -6.17
N GLU A 122 11.30 9.59 -7.33
CA GLU A 122 10.34 9.59 -8.44
C GLU A 122 9.09 8.78 -8.09
N ALA A 123 9.26 7.64 -7.41
CA ALA A 123 8.14 6.83 -6.91
C ALA A 123 7.29 7.60 -5.88
N HIS A 124 7.93 8.29 -4.94
CA HIS A 124 7.27 9.12 -3.93
C HIS A 124 6.39 10.21 -4.55
N GLU A 125 6.92 10.95 -5.52
CA GLU A 125 6.17 11.99 -6.23
C GLU A 125 4.95 11.43 -6.97
N LEU A 126 5.08 10.26 -7.59
CA LEU A 126 3.98 9.55 -8.24
C LEU A 126 2.93 9.11 -7.20
N PHE A 127 3.33 8.47 -6.11
CA PHE A 127 2.39 8.01 -5.09
C PHE A 127 1.71 9.16 -4.34
N ARG A 128 2.39 10.28 -4.11
CA ARG A 128 1.75 11.49 -3.56
C ARG A 128 0.65 11.99 -4.49
N SER A 129 0.93 12.09 -5.79
CA SER A 129 -0.12 12.44 -6.78
C SER A 129 -1.26 11.41 -6.82
N LEU A 130 -0.97 10.14 -6.56
CA LEU A 130 -2.00 9.10 -6.46
C LEU A 130 -2.90 9.31 -5.24
N THR A 131 -2.35 9.71 -4.10
CA THR A 131 -3.14 10.03 -2.90
C THR A 131 -3.99 11.28 -3.08
N GLU A 132 -3.53 12.27 -3.86
CA GLU A 132 -4.32 13.46 -4.20
C GLU A 132 -5.52 13.10 -5.12
N LEU A 133 -5.32 12.17 -6.06
CA LEU A 133 -6.36 11.68 -6.98
C LEU A 133 -7.32 10.67 -6.34
N ARG A 134 -6.81 9.85 -5.43
CA ARG A 134 -7.56 8.83 -4.69
C ARG A 134 -7.36 8.94 -3.18
N PRO A 135 -7.84 10.01 -2.54
CA PRO A 135 -7.60 10.22 -1.12
C PRO A 135 -8.40 9.28 -0.19
N ALA A 136 -9.26 8.40 -0.71
CA ALA A 136 -9.89 7.33 0.10
C ALA A 136 -9.32 5.93 -0.24
N ASP A 137 -8.13 5.87 -0.87
CA ASP A 137 -7.49 4.63 -1.29
C ASP A 137 -6.36 4.24 -0.33
N SER A 138 -6.64 3.26 0.53
CA SER A 138 -5.67 2.71 1.48
C SER A 138 -4.40 2.21 0.78
N GLN A 139 -4.50 1.70 -0.45
CA GLN A 139 -3.36 1.19 -1.20
C GLN A 139 -2.44 2.33 -1.65
N ALA A 140 -2.99 3.46 -2.07
CA ALA A 140 -2.21 4.64 -2.45
C ALA A 140 -1.37 5.17 -1.27
N TYR A 141 -1.98 5.26 -0.08
CA TYR A 141 -1.26 5.65 1.13
C TYR A 141 -0.22 4.62 1.58
N THR A 142 -0.47 3.33 1.35
CA THR A 142 0.52 2.27 1.61
C THR A 142 1.75 2.47 0.73
N GLN A 143 1.57 2.70 -0.56
CA GLN A 143 2.67 2.94 -1.50
C GLN A 143 3.45 4.22 -1.18
N LEU A 144 2.75 5.30 -0.78
CA LEU A 144 3.39 6.53 -0.32
C LEU A 144 4.23 6.29 0.94
N ALA A 145 3.69 5.58 1.93
CA ALA A 145 4.42 5.22 3.14
C ALA A 145 5.67 4.40 2.83
N MET A 146 5.58 3.47 1.86
CA MET A 146 6.70 2.66 1.43
C MET A 146 7.84 3.50 0.84
N ALA A 147 7.52 4.47 -0.02
CA ALA A 147 8.51 5.37 -0.58
C ALA A 147 9.09 6.34 0.46
N ALA A 148 8.24 6.92 1.32
CA ALA A 148 8.67 7.80 2.40
C ALA A 148 9.63 7.10 3.38
N PHE A 149 9.39 5.82 3.68
CA PHE A 149 10.28 5.02 4.52
C PHE A 149 11.68 4.88 3.90
N GLN A 150 11.78 4.61 2.60
CA GLN A 150 13.06 4.46 1.90
C GLN A 150 13.82 5.79 1.78
N LEU A 151 13.09 6.91 1.73
CA LEU A 151 13.63 8.27 1.75
C LEU A 151 13.96 8.77 3.16
N GLU A 152 13.76 7.96 4.19
CA GLU A 152 13.93 8.33 5.61
C GLU A 152 13.04 9.51 6.07
N HIS A 153 11.92 9.74 5.37
CA HIS A 153 10.89 10.73 5.73
C HIS A 153 9.98 10.18 6.83
N ALA A 154 10.49 10.10 8.07
CA ALA A 154 9.83 9.41 9.17
C ALA A 154 8.41 9.92 9.49
N GLU A 155 8.18 11.23 9.48
CA GLU A 155 6.85 11.81 9.79
C GLU A 155 5.80 11.44 8.74
N GLU A 156 6.17 11.47 7.46
CA GLU A 156 5.29 11.14 6.33
C GLU A 156 5.03 9.63 6.22
N PHE A 157 6.02 8.82 6.56
CA PHE A 157 5.85 7.38 6.70
C PHE A 157 4.80 7.05 7.76
N GLU A 158 4.91 7.59 8.98
CA GLU A 158 3.99 7.31 10.07
C GLU A 158 2.56 7.81 9.75
N SER A 159 2.44 9.03 9.20
CA SER A 159 1.13 9.58 8.84
C SER A 159 0.46 8.79 7.70
N SER A 160 1.21 8.47 6.64
CA SER A 160 0.67 7.75 5.49
C SER A 160 0.30 6.30 5.83
N LEU A 161 1.14 5.59 6.59
CA LEU A 161 0.84 4.23 7.00
C LEU A 161 -0.33 4.18 8.00
N GLY A 162 -0.39 5.15 8.92
CA GLY A 162 -1.51 5.31 9.83
C GLY A 162 -2.83 5.50 9.08
N LEU A 163 -2.84 6.41 8.09
CA LEU A 163 -4.02 6.67 7.29
C LEU A 163 -4.43 5.47 6.42
N ALA A 164 -3.46 4.74 5.85
CA ALA A 164 -3.74 3.51 5.12
C ALA A 164 -4.51 2.49 5.98
N LEU A 165 -4.07 2.28 7.23
CA LEU A 165 -4.68 1.33 8.17
C LEU A 165 -5.98 1.86 8.80
N GLU A 166 -6.17 3.18 8.85
CA GLU A 166 -7.43 3.80 9.24
C GLU A 166 -8.49 3.66 8.15
N LEU A 167 -8.11 3.83 6.87
CA LEU A 167 -8.97 3.62 5.72
C LEU A 167 -9.36 2.15 5.51
N ASP A 168 -8.40 1.25 5.70
CA ASP A 168 -8.63 -0.19 5.67
C ASP A 168 -7.71 -0.92 6.67
N ALA A 169 -8.27 -1.27 7.82
CA ALA A 169 -7.58 -2.00 8.87
C ALA A 169 -7.19 -3.44 8.48
N ASN A 170 -7.70 -3.95 7.36
CA ASN A 170 -7.37 -5.26 6.82
C ASN A 170 -6.53 -5.18 5.54
N ASN A 171 -5.98 -4.01 5.20
CA ASN A 171 -5.03 -3.90 4.10
C ASN A 171 -3.79 -4.76 4.39
N ILE A 172 -3.68 -5.89 3.70
CA ILE A 172 -2.62 -6.89 3.90
C ILE A 172 -1.24 -6.30 3.61
N GLU A 173 -1.11 -5.41 2.61
CA GLU A 173 0.17 -4.81 2.26
C GLU A 173 0.63 -3.80 3.32
N ALA A 174 -0.28 -2.94 3.79
CA ALA A 174 -0.02 -2.01 4.89
C ALA A 174 0.39 -2.77 6.18
N LEU A 175 -0.34 -3.84 6.52
CA LEU A 175 -0.04 -4.67 7.69
C LEU A 175 1.32 -5.38 7.55
N ARG A 176 1.64 -5.95 6.38
CA ARG A 176 2.96 -6.55 6.11
C ARG A 176 4.06 -5.51 6.26
N PHE A 177 3.84 -4.31 5.72
CA PHE A 177 4.83 -3.23 5.79
C PHE A 177 5.08 -2.80 7.23
N LEU A 178 4.03 -2.57 8.03
CA LEU A 178 4.13 -2.27 9.46
C LEU A 178 4.90 -3.34 10.22
N ALA A 179 4.57 -4.62 9.98
CA ALA A 179 5.24 -5.74 10.62
C ALA A 179 6.74 -5.81 10.26
N ARG A 180 7.08 -5.55 9.00
CA ARG A 180 8.46 -5.47 8.51
C ARG A 180 9.26 -4.35 9.17
N VAL A 181 8.67 -3.15 9.28
CA VAL A 181 9.31 -2.01 9.96
C VAL A 181 9.52 -2.33 11.45
N ASN A 182 8.54 -2.92 12.12
CA ASN A 182 8.68 -3.40 13.50
C ASN A 182 9.84 -4.40 13.65
N LEU A 183 9.95 -5.35 12.72
CA LEU A 183 11.02 -6.34 12.70
C LEU A 183 12.40 -5.68 12.54
N GLN A 184 12.55 -4.72 11.61
CA GLN A 184 13.80 -3.98 11.40
C GLN A 184 14.21 -3.18 12.64
N GLN A 185 13.23 -2.62 13.36
CA GLN A 185 13.44 -1.92 14.63
C GLN A 185 13.62 -2.87 15.84
N LYS A 186 13.70 -4.18 15.60
CA LYS A 186 13.83 -5.24 16.63
C LYS A 186 12.66 -5.29 17.62
N ARG A 187 11.51 -4.73 17.25
CA ARG A 187 10.23 -4.85 17.97
C ARG A 187 9.57 -6.18 17.60
N PHE A 188 10.19 -7.29 18.01
CA PHE A 188 9.80 -8.64 17.56
C PHE A 188 8.38 -9.04 17.96
N VAL A 189 7.92 -8.62 19.15
CA VAL A 189 6.57 -8.91 19.65
C VAL A 189 5.51 -8.19 18.80
N ASP A 190 5.70 -6.89 18.55
CA ASP A 190 4.78 -6.08 17.74
C ASP A 190 4.74 -6.57 16.28
N ALA A 191 5.91 -6.91 15.72
CA ALA A 191 6.01 -7.52 14.40
C ALA A 191 5.25 -8.85 14.33
N ALA A 192 5.44 -9.74 15.31
CA ALA A 192 4.75 -11.03 15.35
C ALA A 192 3.23 -10.86 15.49
N MET A 193 2.75 -9.92 16.30
CA MET A 193 1.32 -9.61 16.41
C MET A 193 0.73 -9.14 15.08
N THR A 194 1.45 -8.25 14.39
CA THR A 194 1.01 -7.72 13.10
C THR A 194 1.03 -8.80 12.01
N TYR A 195 2.08 -9.62 11.93
CA TYR A 195 2.12 -10.74 10.98
C TYR A 195 1.04 -11.79 11.27
N ARG A 196 0.69 -12.07 12.54
CA ARG A 196 -0.46 -12.95 12.85
C ARG A 196 -1.75 -12.42 12.24
N ARG A 197 -1.98 -11.10 12.27
CA ARG A 197 -3.13 -10.47 11.61
C ARG A 197 -3.11 -10.68 10.10
N VAL A 198 -1.94 -10.57 9.47
CA VAL A 198 -1.78 -10.91 8.04
C VAL A 198 -2.16 -12.37 7.78
N ILE A 199 -1.69 -13.31 8.61
CA ILE A 199 -2.01 -14.75 8.46
C ILE A 199 -3.48 -15.06 8.72
N GLU A 200 -4.18 -14.31 9.57
CA GLU A 200 -5.64 -14.42 9.71
C GLU A 200 -6.36 -14.09 8.40
N LEU A 201 -5.85 -13.13 7.64
CA LEU A 201 -6.43 -12.67 6.37
C LEU A 201 -5.95 -13.48 5.16
N ALA A 202 -4.70 -13.95 5.18
CA ALA A 202 -4.04 -14.74 4.15
C ALA A 202 -3.31 -15.95 4.77
N PRO A 203 -4.04 -17.05 5.07
CA PRO A 203 -3.48 -18.19 5.82
C PRO A 203 -2.36 -18.97 5.11
N GLU A 204 -2.24 -18.79 3.79
CA GLU A 204 -1.25 -19.47 2.94
C GLU A 204 -0.16 -18.53 2.44
N ASP A 205 -0.08 -17.29 2.94
CA ASP A 205 1.04 -16.38 2.64
C ASP A 205 2.32 -16.89 3.33
N THR A 206 3.09 -17.69 2.59
CA THR A 206 4.33 -18.31 3.05
C THR A 206 5.42 -17.29 3.37
N ALA A 207 5.44 -16.14 2.70
CA ALA A 207 6.38 -15.06 3.00
C ALA A 207 6.09 -14.44 4.38
N SER A 208 4.81 -14.16 4.67
CA SER A 208 4.39 -13.66 5.98
C SER A 208 4.55 -14.71 7.09
N LEU A 209 4.34 -16.00 6.80
CA LEU A 209 4.60 -17.10 7.74
C LEU A 209 6.09 -17.20 8.10
N LEU A 210 6.98 -17.13 7.10
CA LEU A 210 8.43 -17.11 7.31
C LEU A 210 8.85 -15.91 8.19
N ALA A 211 8.31 -14.73 7.91
CA ALA A 211 8.60 -13.53 8.70
C ALA A 211 8.06 -13.63 10.13
N LEU A 212 6.86 -14.19 10.34
CA LEU A 212 6.31 -14.48 11.67
C LEU A 212 7.21 -15.43 12.45
N ALA A 213 7.64 -16.54 11.82
CA ALA A 213 8.53 -17.51 12.45
C ALA A 213 9.86 -16.87 12.86
N MET A 214 10.40 -15.97 12.02
CA MET A 214 11.60 -15.19 12.34
C MET A 214 11.38 -14.25 13.53
N CYS A 215 10.25 -13.54 13.58
CA CYS A 215 9.89 -12.67 14.70
C CYS A 215 9.80 -13.47 16.01
N LEU A 216 9.12 -14.63 15.99
CA LEU A 216 8.99 -15.51 17.14
C LEU A 216 10.35 -16.03 17.61
N TYR A 217 11.21 -16.44 16.66
CA TYR A 217 12.54 -16.93 16.98
C TYR A 217 13.39 -15.87 17.68
N GLN A 218 13.45 -14.67 17.10
CA GLN A 218 14.21 -13.53 17.64
C GLN A 218 13.60 -13.02 18.96
N GLY A 219 12.28 -13.16 19.15
CA GLY A 219 11.58 -12.90 20.40
C GLY A 219 11.77 -13.96 21.48
N GLY A 220 12.50 -15.06 21.20
CA GLY A 220 12.78 -16.13 22.16
C GLY A 220 11.75 -17.27 22.18
N GLU A 221 10.67 -17.17 21.40
CA GLU A 221 9.58 -18.13 21.30
C GLU A 221 9.94 -19.27 20.32
N ARG A 222 10.99 -20.02 20.64
CA ARG A 222 11.61 -21.01 19.72
C ARG A 222 10.66 -22.12 19.27
N GLU A 223 9.88 -22.69 20.18
CA GLU A 223 8.91 -23.75 19.82
C GLU A 223 7.79 -23.19 18.92
N ALA A 224 7.32 -21.98 19.19
CA ALA A 224 6.32 -21.34 18.32
C ALA A 224 6.89 -21.08 16.92
N ALA A 225 8.13 -20.58 16.83
CA ALA A 225 8.82 -20.39 15.56
C ALA A 225 8.96 -21.71 14.79
N ARG A 226 9.33 -22.80 15.48
CA ARG A 226 9.44 -24.14 14.91
C ARG A 226 8.14 -24.58 14.24
N LEU A 227 7.02 -24.46 14.95
CA LEU A 227 5.69 -24.83 14.45
C LEU A 227 5.29 -24.01 13.21
N VAL A 228 5.63 -22.72 13.18
CA VAL A 228 5.34 -21.87 12.01
C VAL A 228 6.23 -22.25 10.82
N TYR A 229 7.52 -22.57 11.02
CA TYR A 229 8.36 -23.08 9.93
C TYR A 229 7.89 -24.44 9.42
N GLU A 230 7.45 -25.35 10.30
CA GLU A 230 6.83 -26.62 9.90
C GLU A 230 5.58 -26.37 9.04
N ARG A 231 4.75 -25.39 9.40
CA ARG A 231 3.58 -24.99 8.60
C ARG A 231 3.96 -24.47 7.20
N VAL A 232 5.06 -23.71 7.07
CA VAL A 232 5.56 -23.31 5.74
C VAL A 232 5.93 -24.54 4.90
N LEU A 233 6.56 -25.55 5.50
CA LEU A 233 6.93 -26.79 4.80
C LEU A 233 5.74 -27.70 4.47
N GLU A 234 4.61 -27.57 5.18
CA GLU A 234 3.36 -28.23 4.79
C GLU A 234 2.79 -27.63 3.48
N ILE A 235 2.94 -26.33 3.27
CA ILE A 235 2.44 -25.60 2.09
C ILE A 235 3.45 -25.70 0.94
N GLU A 236 4.73 -25.46 1.24
CA GLU A 236 5.85 -25.50 0.31
C GLU A 236 6.94 -26.45 0.80
N PRO A 237 6.83 -27.76 0.49
CA PRO A 237 7.78 -28.78 0.98
C PRO A 237 9.24 -28.54 0.58
N GLU A 238 9.49 -27.75 -0.46
CA GLU A 238 10.82 -27.41 -0.97
C GLU A 238 11.31 -26.01 -0.58
N ASN A 239 10.62 -25.32 0.34
CA ASN A 239 11.04 -24.00 0.79
C ASN A 239 12.38 -24.07 1.54
N ALA A 240 13.46 -23.66 0.86
CA ALA A 240 14.81 -23.73 1.39
C ALA A 240 15.02 -22.85 2.62
N ILE A 241 14.32 -21.71 2.70
CA ILE A 241 14.40 -20.79 3.84
C ILE A 241 13.83 -21.46 5.09
N ALA A 242 12.64 -22.05 4.99
CA ALA A 242 12.03 -22.79 6.10
C ALA A 242 12.87 -23.99 6.54
N LYS A 243 13.40 -24.81 5.59
CA LYS A 243 14.29 -25.95 5.92
C LYS A 243 15.54 -25.50 6.68
N ASN A 244 16.24 -24.49 6.17
CA ASN A 244 17.45 -23.96 6.80
C ASN A 244 17.16 -23.37 8.18
N ASN A 245 16.04 -22.66 8.30
CA ASN A 245 15.71 -21.99 9.55
C ASN A 245 15.25 -22.97 10.62
N LEU A 246 14.45 -23.96 10.26
CA LEU A 246 14.03 -25.03 11.15
C LEU A 246 15.23 -25.81 11.71
N ALA A 247 16.22 -26.10 10.86
CA ALA A 247 17.47 -26.74 11.30
C ALA A 247 18.18 -25.90 12.36
N ALA A 248 18.32 -24.59 12.15
CA ALA A 248 18.97 -23.71 13.11
C ALA A 248 18.17 -23.54 14.42
N VAL A 249 16.83 -23.52 14.37
CA VAL A 249 15.99 -23.55 15.58
C VAL A 249 16.29 -24.81 16.40
N ALA A 250 16.44 -25.97 15.75
CA ALA A 250 16.66 -27.25 16.42
C ALA A 250 18.03 -27.36 17.12
N VAL A 251 19.09 -26.75 16.58
CA VAL A 251 20.43 -26.71 17.21
C VAL A 251 20.63 -25.52 18.15
N GLY A 252 19.64 -24.60 18.24
CA GLY A 252 19.70 -23.43 19.12
C GLY A 252 20.73 -22.38 18.71
N GLU A 253 21.14 -22.35 17.44
CA GLU A 253 22.15 -21.45 16.90
C GLU A 253 21.62 -20.03 16.69
N ASP A 254 22.46 -19.02 16.91
CA ASP A 254 22.08 -17.64 16.63
C ASP A 254 21.92 -17.40 15.11
N MET A 255 20.71 -17.03 14.72
CA MET A 255 20.31 -16.79 13.34
C MET A 255 20.64 -15.38 12.86
N ALA A 256 20.95 -14.46 13.79
CA ALA A 256 21.21 -13.05 13.50
C ALA A 256 22.42 -12.83 12.58
N GLY A 257 23.36 -13.77 12.50
CA GLY A 257 24.55 -13.69 11.65
C GLY A 257 24.47 -14.40 10.30
N ARG A 258 23.42 -15.20 10.05
CA ARG A 258 23.33 -16.05 8.85
C ARG A 258 22.43 -15.52 7.75
N GLN A 259 21.55 -14.58 8.08
CA GLN A 259 20.53 -14.13 7.16
C GLN A 259 20.82 -12.70 6.74
N LYS A 260 20.96 -12.48 5.43
CA LYS A 260 20.47 -11.21 4.87
C LYS A 260 19.02 -11.06 5.37
N PRO A 261 18.55 -9.85 5.71
CA PRO A 261 17.12 -9.64 5.97
C PRO A 261 16.35 -10.44 4.92
N ILE A 262 15.35 -11.25 5.31
CA ILE A 262 14.50 -11.92 4.32
C ILE A 262 14.10 -10.79 3.37
N GLU A 263 14.63 -10.82 2.14
CA GLU A 263 14.31 -9.83 1.11
C GLU A 263 12.88 -10.19 0.69
N VAL A 264 11.90 -9.88 1.56
CA VAL A 264 10.47 -9.95 1.26
C VAL A 264 10.17 -9.02 0.07
N ASP A 265 11.07 -8.06 -0.18
CA ASP A 265 11.12 -7.19 -1.35
C ASP A 265 11.20 -7.95 -2.70
N LYS A 266 11.44 -9.28 -2.70
CA LYS A 266 11.37 -10.14 -3.89
C LYS A 266 10.09 -10.99 -3.99
N VAL A 267 9.09 -10.74 -3.15
CA VAL A 267 7.78 -11.45 -3.14
C VAL A 267 6.61 -10.47 -3.40
N LEU A 268 6.89 -9.36 -4.09
CA LEU A 268 5.87 -8.48 -4.68
C LEU A 268 6.08 -8.38 -6.19
#